data_AF-A0AAW6TTZ0-F1
#
_entry.id   AF-A0AAW6TTZ0-F1
#
_cell.length_a   1.000
_cell.length_b   1.000
_cell.length_c   1.000
_cell.angle_alpha   90.00
_cell.angle_beta   90.00
_cell.angle_gamma   90.00
#
_symmetry.space_group_name_H-M   'P 1'
#
loop_
_entity.id
_entity.type
_entity.pdbx_description
1 polymer ?
#
loop_
_entity_poly.entity_id
_entity_poly.type
_entity_poly.pdbx_seq_one_letter_code
_entity_poly.pdbx_strand_id
1 'polypeptide(L)'
;MSKRKNNPIRRQSPKDGSDACAAPESFRAVSLKAIAELLDTTRSSARRWLKEAGIRPISLGRGAKGAIRYRWAEVEAWLKSRQYVE
;
A
#
# COMPACT_ATOMS: atom_id res chain seq x y z
N MET A 1 -0.29 -65.42 -25.44
CA MET A 1 -0.15 -64.50 -26.58
C MET A 1 -0.24 -63.05 -26.08
N SER A 2 0.84 -62.28 -26.32
CA SER A 2 0.96 -60.83 -26.55
C SER A 2 0.20 -59.76 -25.74
N LYS A 3 1.02 -59.00 -24.99
CA LYS A 3 1.19 -57.52 -24.96
C LYS A 3 -0.03 -56.62 -24.64
N ARG A 4 0.11 -55.78 -23.61
CA ARG A 4 0.51 -54.36 -23.75
C ARG A 4 0.64 -53.65 -22.40
N LYS A 5 1.79 -52.98 -22.23
CA LYS A 5 2.13 -51.98 -21.20
C LYS A 5 1.30 -50.72 -21.42
N ASN A 6 0.87 -50.02 -20.36
CA ASN A 6 0.97 -48.55 -20.35
C ASN A 6 0.86 -47.96 -18.93
N ASN A 7 1.92 -47.24 -18.54
CA ASN A 7 2.01 -46.38 -17.36
C ASN A 7 0.96 -45.25 -17.40
N PRO A 8 0.21 -44.96 -16.33
CA PRO A 8 -0.44 -43.67 -16.19
C PRO A 8 0.60 -42.63 -15.72
N ILE A 9 1.16 -41.95 -16.70
CA ILE A 9 1.65 -40.56 -16.73
C ILE A 9 1.65 -39.86 -15.37
N ARG A 10 2.87 -39.71 -14.82
CA ARG A 10 3.22 -38.78 -13.75
C ARG A 10 2.90 -37.37 -14.24
N ARG A 11 1.74 -36.82 -13.86
CA ARG A 11 1.41 -35.41 -14.09
C ARG A 11 2.34 -34.57 -13.22
N GLN A 12 3.48 -34.20 -13.79
CA GLN A 12 4.27 -33.09 -13.28
C GLN A 12 3.43 -31.84 -13.52
N SER A 13 2.89 -31.27 -12.45
CA SER A 13 2.30 -29.94 -12.49
C SER A 13 3.38 -28.96 -13.00
N PRO A 14 3.05 -28.11 -13.97
CA PRO A 14 3.99 -27.14 -14.50
C PRO A 14 4.50 -26.24 -13.36
N LYS A 15 5.82 -26.12 -13.25
CA LYS A 15 6.44 -24.96 -12.61
C LYS A 15 6.27 -23.78 -13.57
N ASP A 16 5.06 -23.23 -13.64
CA ASP A 16 4.85 -21.83 -13.98
C ASP A 16 5.15 -21.09 -12.66
N GLY A 17 6.24 -20.33 -12.60
CA GLY A 17 6.27 -19.05 -13.30
C GLY A 17 5.80 -18.05 -12.27
N SER A 18 6.77 -17.35 -11.69
CA SER A 18 6.61 -16.32 -10.68
C SER A 18 5.41 -15.40 -10.96
N ASP A 19 4.32 -15.58 -10.23
CA ASP A 19 3.42 -14.48 -9.93
C ASP A 19 3.61 -14.18 -8.46
N ALA A 20 4.48 -13.19 -8.21
CA ALA A 20 4.48 -12.48 -6.96
C ALA A 20 3.12 -11.81 -6.82
N CYS A 21 2.13 -12.56 -6.35
CA CYS A 21 0.98 -12.02 -5.66
C CYS A 21 1.50 -11.44 -4.33
N ALA A 22 2.32 -10.38 -4.43
CA ALA A 22 2.52 -9.47 -3.33
C ALA A 22 1.10 -9.07 -2.93
N ALA A 23 0.68 -9.49 -1.73
CA ALA A 23 -0.61 -9.12 -1.16
C ALA A 23 -0.79 -7.62 -1.44
N PRO A 24 -1.93 -7.20 -2.02
CA PRO A 24 -2.12 -5.81 -2.41
C PRO A 24 -1.77 -4.98 -1.20
N GLU A 25 -0.70 -4.16 -1.29
CA GLU A 25 -0.17 -3.41 -0.17
C GLU A 25 -1.35 -2.81 0.57
N SER A 26 -1.61 -3.35 1.76
CA SER A 26 -2.88 -3.14 2.45
C SER A 26 -3.17 -1.65 2.46
N PHE A 27 -4.27 -1.23 1.81
CA PHE A 27 -4.56 0.19 1.63
C PHE A 27 -4.68 0.84 3.01
N ARG A 28 -3.62 1.54 3.42
CA ARG A 28 -3.52 2.14 4.75
C ARG A 28 -3.79 3.63 4.61
N ALA A 29 -4.86 4.07 5.25
CA ALA A 29 -5.26 5.46 5.26
C ALA A 29 -5.11 6.06 6.67
N VAL A 30 -4.31 7.09 6.79
CA VAL A 30 -3.99 7.74 8.07
C VAL A 30 -4.74 9.06 8.22
N SER A 31 -5.07 9.43 9.46
CA SER A 31 -5.71 10.71 9.74
C SER A 31 -4.67 11.83 9.83
N LEU A 32 -5.11 13.08 9.62
CA LEU A 32 -4.24 14.25 9.82
C LEU A 32 -3.68 14.33 11.25
N LYS A 33 -4.48 13.91 12.23
CA LYS A 33 -4.07 13.90 13.65
C LYS A 33 -2.88 12.97 13.87
N ALA A 34 -2.94 11.74 13.34
CA ALA A 34 -1.85 10.79 13.47
C ALA A 34 -0.55 11.27 12.80
N ILE A 35 -0.66 11.92 11.64
CA ILE A 35 0.52 12.51 10.96
C ILE A 35 1.12 13.65 11.79
N ALA A 36 0.27 14.50 12.39
CA ALA A 36 0.72 15.59 13.24
C ALA A 36 1.43 15.07 14.51
N GLU A 37 0.90 14.03 15.14
CA GLU A 37 1.53 13.36 16.30
C GLU A 37 2.85 12.70 15.92
N LEU A 38 2.94 12.04 14.76
CA LEU A 38 4.18 11.42 14.28
C LEU A 38 5.30 12.43 14.03
N LEU A 39 4.94 13.64 13.59
CA LEU A 39 5.86 14.73 13.29
C LEU A 39 6.13 15.66 14.47
N ASP A 40 5.54 15.37 15.64
CA ASP A 40 5.53 16.24 16.82
C ASP A 40 5.18 17.70 16.48
N THR A 41 4.09 17.88 15.73
CA THR A 41 3.68 19.20 15.21
C THR A 41 2.18 19.42 15.30
N THR A 42 1.75 20.64 14.93
CA THR A 42 0.32 20.96 14.88
C THR A 42 -0.35 20.41 13.62
N ARG A 43 -1.65 20.14 13.70
CA ARG A 43 -2.46 19.71 12.54
C ARG A 43 -2.40 20.69 11.37
N SER A 44 -2.32 22.00 11.65
CA SER A 44 -2.22 23.04 10.62
C SER A 44 -0.88 22.98 9.88
N SER A 45 0.22 22.82 10.61
CA SER A 45 1.56 22.65 10.03
C SER A 45 1.63 21.37 9.19
N ALA A 46 1.19 20.24 9.72
CA ALA A 46 1.15 18.97 8.99
C ALA A 46 0.33 19.10 7.70
N ARG A 47 -0.85 19.73 7.74
CA ARG A 47 -1.69 19.95 6.55
C ARG A 47 -0.99 20.80 5.50
N ARG A 48 -0.31 21.87 5.93
CA ARG A 48 0.43 22.76 5.05
C ARG A 48 1.56 21.99 4.34
N TRP A 49 2.35 21.23 5.09
CA TRP A 49 3.45 20.45 4.52
C TRP A 49 2.97 19.35 3.57
N LEU A 50 1.90 18.63 3.91
CA LEU A 50 1.31 17.65 3.00
C LEU A 50 0.83 18.29 1.69
N LYS A 51 0.24 19.50 1.77
CA LYS A 51 -0.17 20.26 0.58
C LYS A 51 1.05 20.70 -0.25
N GLU A 52 2.10 21.21 0.40
CA GLU A 52 3.36 21.61 -0.27
C GLU A 52 4.06 20.41 -0.92
N ALA A 53 3.97 19.22 -0.31
CA ALA A 53 4.44 17.96 -0.87
C ALA A 53 3.54 17.38 -1.98
N GLY A 54 2.42 18.04 -2.31
CA GLY A 54 1.48 17.58 -3.33
C GLY A 54 0.59 16.39 -2.91
N ILE A 55 0.63 15.97 -1.64
CA ILE A 55 -0.14 14.84 -1.11
C ILE A 55 -1.59 15.27 -0.91
N ARG A 56 -2.51 14.58 -1.59
CA ARG A 56 -3.93 14.95 -1.58
C ARG A 56 -4.70 14.18 -0.51
N PRO A 57 -5.60 14.84 0.24
CA PRO A 57 -6.52 14.14 1.11
C PRO A 57 -7.51 13.30 0.30
N ILE A 58 -7.85 12.14 0.85
CA ILE A 58 -8.91 11.26 0.37
C ILE A 58 -10.06 11.26 1.38
N SER A 59 -11.29 11.34 0.90
CA SER A 59 -12.48 11.17 1.73
C SER A 59 -12.81 9.69 1.82
N LEU A 60 -12.73 9.12 3.03
CA LEU A 60 -13.23 7.76 3.29
C LEU A 60 -14.61 7.82 3.93
N GLY A 61 -15.61 7.30 3.23
CA GLY A 61 -17.02 7.31 3.63
C GLY A 61 -17.91 8.10 2.65
N ARG A 62 -19.24 8.01 2.83
CA ARG A 62 -20.20 8.72 1.97
C ARG A 62 -20.72 9.99 2.63
N GLY A 63 -20.84 11.06 1.84
CA GLY A 63 -21.48 12.32 2.22
C GLY A 63 -20.70 13.16 3.25
N ALA A 64 -21.40 14.06 3.94
CA ALA A 64 -20.83 15.03 4.87
C ALA A 64 -20.11 14.41 6.09
N LYS A 65 -20.24 13.09 6.31
CA LYS A 65 -19.57 12.33 7.38
C LYS A 65 -18.28 11.65 6.92
N GLY A 66 -17.88 11.82 5.66
CA GLY A 66 -16.64 11.26 5.14
C GLY A 66 -15.43 11.74 5.94
N ALA A 67 -14.64 10.80 6.46
CA ALA A 67 -13.43 11.14 7.19
C ALA A 67 -12.32 11.51 6.20
N ILE A 68 -11.73 12.69 6.37
CA ILE A 68 -10.53 13.08 5.62
C ILE A 68 -9.34 12.25 6.10
N ARG A 69 -8.73 11.52 5.17
CA ARG A 69 -7.55 10.68 5.37
C ARG A 69 -6.49 11.00 4.33
N TYR A 70 -5.30 10.47 4.53
CA TYR A 70 -4.19 10.51 3.57
C TYR A 70 -3.71 9.09 3.31
N ARG A 71 -3.24 8.83 2.10
CA ARG A 71 -2.64 7.55 1.74
C ARG A 71 -1.31 7.41 2.47
N TRP A 72 -1.16 6.35 3.27
CA TRP A 72 0.06 6.14 4.03
C TRP A 72 1.28 6.01 3.12
N ALA A 73 1.18 5.31 2.00
CA ALA A 73 2.29 5.15 1.06
C ALA A 73 2.88 6.49 0.56
N GLU A 74 2.01 7.46 0.23
CA GLU A 74 2.45 8.80 -0.20
C GLU A 74 3.10 9.59 0.95
N VAL A 75 2.49 9.51 2.14
CA VAL A 75 3.03 10.15 3.35
C VAL A 75 4.37 9.54 3.74
N GLU A 76 4.50 8.22 3.70
CA GLU A 76 5.72 7.49 4.03
C GLU A 76 6.85 7.79 3.04
N ALA A 77 6.56 7.81 1.74
CA ALA A 77 7.53 8.19 0.72
C ALA A 77 8.05 9.62 0.95
N TRP A 78 7.15 10.54 1.29
CA TRP A 78 7.53 11.91 1.63
C TRP A 78 8.36 12.01 2.92
N LEU A 79 8.00 11.29 3.99
CA LEU A 79 8.78 11.25 5.22
C LEU A 79 10.20 10.74 4.97
N LYS A 80 10.34 9.65 4.21
CA LYS A 80 11.65 9.10 3.81
C LYS A 80 12.46 10.09 2.97
N SER A 81 11.80 10.82 2.06
CA SER A 81 12.48 11.85 1.25
C SER A 81 13.06 12.99 2.09
N ARG A 82 12.42 13.34 3.21
CA ARG A 82 12.94 14.36 4.14
C ARG A 82 14.09 13.85 4.99
N GLN A 83 14.07 12.58 5.38
CA GLN A 83 15.12 11.97 6.19
C GLN A 83 16.45 11.83 5.43
N TYR A 84 16.41 11.79 4.10
CA TYR A 84 17.60 11.69 3.24
C TYR A 84 18.28 13.04 2.95
N VAL A 85 17.73 14.15 3.47
CA VAL A 85 18.23 15.51 3.24
C VAL A 85 19.11 16.00 4.41
N GLU A 86 19.30 15.19 5.45
CA GLU A 86 20.29 15.43 6.53
C GLU A 86 21.57 14.60 6.37
#